data_AF-A0A8T2SII1-F1
#
_entry.id   AF-A0A8T2SII1-F1
#
_cell.length_a   1.000
_cell.length_b   1.000
_cell.length_c   1.000
_cell.angle_alpha   90.00
_cell.angle_beta   90.00
_cell.angle_gamma   90.00
#
_symmetry.space_group_name_H-M   'P 1'
#
loop_
_entity.id
_entity.type
_entity.pdbx_description
1 polymer ?
#
loop_
_entity_poly.entity_id
_entity_poly.type
_entity_poly.pdbx_seq_one_letter_code
_entity_poly.pdbx_strand_id
1 'polypeptide(L)'
;MLQVLKSVTLDVHDLGSQINEIQAAVKLTAFECFSSLKDNLDKLALSVFQHCQELENKALNGGDIEKEGHFTGLQAGIAVANPHQRLLMVLSNTGYCRTGLVPVLLQKYKNIWVGDDSDSITVEKLMEAFSSLEESILGQYAQSKATLIGTAAAAFFLEDGLQWGAAPAVKGVRDAVVELLYPLIVVHAELTAGAKPYLRRAIPILIESLIDALVNVFNGSRQKALRVLDLNGFSQLALELGYLEGVLQTHFTAAALDAFSSLRNQLKEKALETIKEAEMLGRKKSGTRGGMEDASAAEERLQNLSVSTDELDALEQQVCSDFLQVELKRTKLIYMCFTNMSERSPQSSSRHSSGRPIGAGNATVGLRAPSGLQHQRFRSSSSLSDSDSSRPSGIPPYQSPMSQSGYASSDVGSETGVYETKLRSSVSTDRHVNIQGSNRRQSSRRAMFGATDDDFR
;
A
#
# COMPACT_ATOMS: atom_id res chain seq x y z
N MET A 1 58.92 -28.62 41.37
CA MET A 1 58.09 -27.39 41.43
C MET A 1 58.00 -26.69 40.08
N LEU A 2 59.08 -26.13 39.52
CA LEU A 2 59.06 -25.42 38.22
C LEU A 2 58.50 -26.24 37.03
N GLN A 3 58.79 -27.54 36.91
CA GLN A 3 58.20 -28.40 35.87
C GLN A 3 56.70 -28.65 36.04
N VAL A 4 56.21 -28.69 37.30
CA VAL A 4 54.78 -28.83 37.60
C VAL A 4 54.04 -27.54 37.25
N LEU A 5 54.64 -26.38 37.55
CA LEU A 5 54.11 -25.10 37.10
C LEU A 5 54.07 -25.01 35.57
N LYS A 6 55.12 -25.45 34.86
CA LYS A 6 55.14 -25.47 33.39
C LYS A 6 54.07 -26.38 32.77
N SER A 7 53.85 -27.58 33.30
CA SER A 7 52.80 -28.49 32.81
C SER A 7 51.40 -27.93 33.07
N VAL A 8 51.14 -27.39 34.26
CA VAL A 8 49.88 -26.72 34.57
C VAL A 8 49.64 -25.48 33.68
N THR A 9 50.67 -24.69 33.36
CA THR A 9 50.51 -23.57 32.41
C THR A 9 50.28 -24.01 30.97
N LEU A 10 50.74 -25.21 30.57
CA LEU A 10 50.45 -25.79 29.25
C LEU A 10 49.00 -26.26 29.18
N ASP A 11 48.51 -27.00 30.18
CA ASP A 11 47.09 -27.40 30.28
C ASP A 11 46.14 -26.19 30.28
N VAL A 12 46.47 -25.13 31.03
CA VAL A 12 45.66 -23.91 31.08
C VAL A 12 45.66 -23.15 29.75
N HIS A 13 46.77 -23.18 29.00
CA HIS A 13 46.83 -22.59 27.67
C HIS A 13 46.03 -23.40 26.64
N ASP A 14 46.09 -24.74 26.71
CA ASP A 14 45.31 -25.61 25.83
C ASP A 14 43.80 -25.48 26.11
N LEU A 15 43.40 -25.51 27.38
CA LEU A 15 42.02 -25.24 27.78
C LEU A 15 41.54 -23.84 27.35
N GLY A 16 42.40 -22.83 27.44
CA GLY A 16 42.12 -21.48 26.92
C GLY A 16 41.91 -21.44 25.41
N SER A 17 42.72 -22.18 24.65
CA SER A 17 42.55 -22.34 23.19
C SER A 17 41.23 -23.04 22.85
N GLN A 18 40.90 -24.13 23.55
CA GLN A 18 39.64 -24.86 23.36
C GLN A 18 38.42 -23.99 23.69
N ILE A 19 38.47 -23.18 24.75
CA ILE A 19 37.40 -22.22 25.08
C ILE A 19 37.24 -21.17 23.97
N ASN A 20 38.34 -20.64 23.43
CA ASN A 20 38.29 -19.68 22.32
C ASN A 20 37.72 -20.31 21.03
N GLU A 21 38.06 -21.57 20.74
CA GLU A 21 37.53 -22.32 19.59
C GLU A 21 36.03 -22.60 19.75
N ILE A 22 35.57 -23.01 20.94
CA ILE A 22 34.15 -23.18 21.27
C ILE A 22 33.39 -21.85 21.14
N GLN A 23 33.96 -20.74 21.61
CA GLN A 23 33.36 -19.41 21.48
C GLN A 23 33.26 -18.99 20.00
N ALA A 24 34.30 -19.21 19.20
CA ALA A 24 34.29 -18.94 17.76
C ALA A 24 33.25 -19.79 17.02
N ALA A 25 33.14 -21.07 17.35
CA ALA A 25 32.13 -21.97 16.78
C ALA A 25 30.69 -21.52 17.13
N VAL A 26 30.41 -21.22 18.40
CA VAL A 26 29.09 -20.73 18.83
C VAL A 26 28.70 -19.42 18.15
N LYS A 27 29.66 -18.48 17.98
CA LYS A 27 29.45 -17.25 17.20
C LYS A 27 29.07 -17.57 15.76
N LEU A 28 29.90 -18.36 15.08
CA LEU A 28 29.71 -18.71 13.67
C LEU A 28 28.33 -19.36 13.43
N THR A 29 27.99 -20.39 14.22
CA THR A 29 26.69 -21.06 14.13
C THR A 29 25.53 -20.10 14.37
N ALA A 30 25.63 -19.15 15.30
CA ALA A 30 24.58 -18.16 15.51
C ALA A 30 24.40 -17.21 14.31
N PHE A 31 25.48 -16.77 13.67
CA PHE A 31 25.42 -15.99 12.42
C PHE A 31 24.84 -16.81 11.25
N GLU A 32 25.23 -18.07 11.11
CA GLU A 32 24.67 -18.99 10.11
C GLU A 32 23.17 -19.21 10.32
N CYS A 33 22.71 -19.38 11.56
CA CYS A 33 21.29 -19.49 11.89
C CYS A 33 20.49 -18.24 11.50
N PHE A 34 20.99 -17.03 11.79
CA PHE A 34 20.30 -15.80 11.38
C PHE A 34 20.35 -15.55 9.87
N SER A 35 21.43 -15.95 9.20
CA SER A 35 21.55 -15.87 7.74
C SER A 35 20.57 -16.83 7.06
N SER A 36 20.48 -18.07 7.56
CA SER A 36 19.49 -19.06 7.14
C SER A 36 18.05 -18.57 7.38
N LEU A 37 17.78 -17.92 8.52
CA LEU A 37 16.49 -17.29 8.80
C LEU A 37 16.15 -16.20 7.77
N LYS A 38 17.10 -15.32 7.45
CA LYS A 38 16.97 -14.30 6.39
C LYS A 38 16.64 -14.95 5.04
N ASP A 39 17.35 -16.01 4.65
CA ASP A 39 17.11 -16.69 3.36
C ASP A 39 15.78 -17.45 3.32
N ASN A 40 15.29 -17.96 4.46
CA ASN A 40 13.98 -18.60 4.52
C ASN A 40 12.84 -17.57 4.49
N LEU A 41 13.01 -16.38 5.09
CA LEU A 41 12.07 -15.27 4.95
C LEU A 41 12.02 -14.73 3.51
N ASP A 42 13.17 -14.67 2.82
CA ASP A 42 13.31 -14.28 1.41
C ASP A 42 12.56 -15.25 0.47
N LYS A 43 12.81 -16.56 0.60
CA LYS A 43 12.07 -17.61 -0.13
C LYS A 43 10.56 -17.56 0.14
N LEU A 44 10.16 -17.30 1.39
CA LEU A 44 8.75 -17.18 1.76
C LEU A 44 8.10 -15.94 1.13
N ALA A 45 8.78 -14.79 1.13
CA ALA A 45 8.31 -13.58 0.47
C ALA A 45 8.12 -13.79 -1.04
N LEU A 46 9.14 -14.34 -1.72
CA LEU A 46 9.08 -14.64 -3.15
C LEU A 46 7.94 -15.60 -3.49
N SER A 47 7.74 -16.65 -2.70
CA SER A 47 6.63 -17.60 -2.89
C SER A 47 5.25 -16.94 -2.71
N VAL A 48 5.10 -16.05 -1.72
CA VAL A 48 3.84 -15.30 -1.52
C VAL A 48 3.62 -14.29 -2.65
N PHE A 49 4.67 -13.60 -3.11
CA PHE A 49 4.59 -12.61 -4.18
C PHE A 49 4.27 -13.25 -5.54
N GLN A 50 4.86 -14.39 -5.87
CA GLN A 50 4.48 -15.19 -7.04
C GLN A 50 2.99 -15.56 -7.00
N HIS A 51 2.47 -15.94 -5.83
CA HIS A 51 1.06 -16.24 -5.66
C HIS A 51 0.15 -15.00 -5.81
N CYS A 52 0.59 -13.80 -5.39
CA CYS A 52 -0.11 -12.55 -5.74
C CYS A 52 -0.24 -12.40 -7.26
N GLN A 53 0.88 -12.51 -7.99
CA GLN A 53 0.89 -12.36 -9.45
C GLN A 53 0.02 -13.41 -10.16
N GLU A 54 0.02 -14.67 -9.69
CA GLU A 54 -0.86 -15.70 -10.24
C GLU A 54 -2.35 -15.37 -10.09
N LEU A 55 -2.74 -14.74 -8.98
CA LEU A 55 -4.13 -14.35 -8.72
C LEU A 55 -4.52 -13.10 -9.53
N GLU A 56 -3.65 -12.08 -9.56
CA GLU A 56 -3.82 -10.88 -10.40
C GLU A 56 -3.97 -11.27 -11.88
N ASN A 57 -3.10 -12.17 -12.39
CA ASN A 57 -3.20 -12.67 -13.75
C ASN A 57 -4.48 -13.49 -14.02
N LYS A 58 -5.04 -14.20 -13.04
CA LYS A 58 -6.32 -14.92 -13.19
C LYS A 58 -7.50 -13.94 -13.26
N ALA A 59 -7.49 -12.89 -12.45
CA ALA A 59 -8.50 -11.83 -12.48
C ALA A 59 -8.52 -11.10 -13.83
N LEU A 60 -7.35 -10.75 -14.38
CA LEU A 60 -7.22 -10.13 -15.70
C LEU A 60 -7.72 -11.02 -16.86
N ASN A 61 -7.68 -12.35 -16.68
CA ASN A 61 -8.16 -13.32 -17.67
C ASN A 61 -9.65 -13.71 -17.50
N GLY A 62 -10.41 -12.98 -16.68
CA GLY A 62 -11.86 -13.18 -16.53
C GLY A 62 -12.26 -14.42 -15.73
N GLY A 63 -11.37 -14.94 -14.87
CA GLY A 63 -11.75 -15.95 -13.88
C GLY A 63 -12.64 -15.36 -12.78
N ASP A 64 -13.58 -16.16 -12.26
CA ASP A 64 -14.40 -15.76 -11.10
C ASP A 64 -13.49 -15.36 -9.92
N ILE A 65 -13.54 -14.09 -9.56
CA ILE A 65 -12.85 -13.57 -8.40
C ILE A 65 -13.64 -14.01 -7.16
N GLU A 66 -13.18 -15.06 -6.48
CA GLU A 66 -13.45 -15.19 -5.05
C GLU A 66 -12.97 -13.88 -4.39
N LYS A 67 -13.93 -13.03 -4.03
CA LYS A 67 -13.70 -11.67 -3.50
C LYS A 67 -12.52 -11.70 -2.55
N GLU A 68 -11.47 -10.92 -2.86
CA GLU A 68 -10.25 -10.87 -2.06
C GLU A 68 -10.60 -10.91 -0.58
N GLY A 69 -10.07 -11.91 0.13
CA GLY A 69 -10.45 -12.17 1.51
C GLY A 69 -10.40 -10.88 2.31
N HIS A 70 -11.58 -10.44 2.79
CA HIS A 70 -11.76 -9.17 3.50
C HIS A 70 -10.65 -9.00 4.55
N PHE A 71 -10.14 -7.78 4.71
CA PHE A 71 -9.01 -7.53 5.62
C PHE A 71 -9.33 -8.02 7.04
N THR A 72 -8.80 -9.18 7.42
CA THR A 72 -9.11 -9.85 8.69
C THR A 72 -8.36 -9.26 9.89
N GLY A 73 -7.50 -8.27 9.64
CA GLY A 73 -6.48 -7.84 10.60
C GLY A 73 -5.34 -8.86 10.71
N LEU A 74 -4.16 -8.38 11.12
CA LEU A 74 -3.05 -9.26 11.47
C LEU A 74 -3.20 -9.71 12.94
N GLN A 75 -4.19 -10.56 13.20
CA GLN A 75 -4.44 -11.12 14.53
C GLN A 75 -3.79 -12.50 14.68
N ALA A 76 -2.97 -12.66 15.72
CA ALA A 76 -2.27 -13.92 15.99
C ALA A 76 -3.24 -15.10 16.16
N GLY A 77 -2.95 -16.21 15.48
CA GLY A 77 -3.76 -17.43 15.51
C GLY A 77 -4.84 -17.53 14.42
N ILE A 78 -5.07 -16.48 13.63
CA ILE A 78 -5.98 -16.52 12.48
C ILE A 78 -5.18 -16.78 11.19
N ALA A 79 -5.64 -17.72 10.37
CA ALA A 79 -5.04 -17.99 9.06
C ALA A 79 -5.39 -16.86 8.09
N VAL A 80 -4.41 -16.04 7.73
CA VAL A 80 -4.56 -14.95 6.77
C VAL A 80 -4.57 -15.52 5.35
N ALA A 81 -5.72 -15.48 4.68
CA ALA A 81 -5.87 -15.97 3.31
C ALA A 81 -5.30 -14.99 2.26
N ASN A 82 -5.44 -13.67 2.49
CA ASN A 82 -5.03 -12.63 1.55
C ASN A 82 -3.49 -12.59 1.39
N PRO A 83 -2.95 -12.67 0.15
CA PRO A 83 -1.51 -12.82 -0.07
C PRO A 83 -0.74 -11.52 0.18
N HIS A 84 -1.31 -10.33 -0.06
CA HIS A 84 -0.66 -9.06 0.29
C HIS A 84 -0.50 -8.92 1.81
N GLN A 85 -1.51 -9.32 2.59
CA GLN A 85 -1.42 -9.34 4.05
C GLN A 85 -0.38 -10.36 4.54
N ARG A 86 -0.24 -11.51 3.89
CA ARG A 86 0.86 -12.46 4.14
C ARG A 86 2.22 -11.83 3.86
N LEU A 87 2.37 -11.08 2.76
CA LEU A 87 3.62 -10.38 2.44
C LEU A 87 3.97 -9.31 3.49
N LEU A 88 2.97 -8.57 4.00
CA LEU A 88 3.15 -7.62 5.10
C LEU A 88 3.49 -8.30 6.44
N MET A 89 3.00 -9.51 6.70
CA MET A 89 3.47 -10.31 7.85
C MET A 89 4.94 -10.69 7.72
N VAL A 90 5.39 -11.14 6.54
CA VAL A 90 6.81 -11.46 6.32
C VAL A 90 7.67 -10.19 6.50
N LEU A 91 7.28 -9.06 5.90
CA LEU A 91 7.95 -7.76 6.10
C LEU A 91 8.08 -7.39 7.59
N SER A 92 6.99 -7.53 8.35
CA SER A 92 6.96 -7.19 9.77
C SER A 92 7.81 -8.15 10.62
N ASN A 93 7.86 -9.43 10.26
CA ASN A 93 8.74 -10.41 10.89
C ASN A 93 10.22 -10.12 10.59
N THR A 94 10.56 -9.75 9.35
CA THR A 94 11.92 -9.31 8.95
C THR A 94 12.32 -8.06 9.75
N GLY A 95 11.43 -7.07 9.86
CA GLY A 95 11.62 -5.87 10.68
C GLY A 95 11.84 -6.16 12.16
N TYR A 96 11.07 -7.09 12.73
CA TYR A 96 11.26 -7.56 14.10
C TYR A 96 12.58 -8.30 14.28
N CYS A 97 13.03 -9.08 13.28
CA CYS A 97 14.33 -9.74 13.33
C CYS A 97 15.48 -8.72 13.40
N ARG A 98 15.48 -7.72 12.51
CA ARG A 98 16.50 -6.66 12.46
C ARG A 98 16.52 -5.80 13.72
N THR A 99 15.36 -5.34 14.18
CA THR A 99 15.27 -4.30 15.22
C THR A 99 15.13 -4.83 16.65
N GLY A 100 14.65 -6.06 16.82
CA GLY A 100 14.38 -6.68 18.11
C GLY A 100 15.19 -7.95 18.34
N LEU A 101 14.88 -9.02 17.59
CA LEU A 101 15.37 -10.36 17.88
C LEU A 101 16.89 -10.48 17.86
N VAL A 102 17.54 -10.06 16.77
CA VAL A 102 19.00 -10.21 16.62
C VAL A 102 19.75 -9.32 17.61
N PRO A 103 19.47 -8.00 17.74
CA PRO A 103 20.16 -7.16 18.74
C PRO A 103 19.99 -7.64 20.17
N VAL A 104 18.79 -8.11 20.57
CA VAL A 104 18.54 -8.60 21.94
C VAL A 104 19.29 -9.89 22.21
N LEU A 105 19.34 -10.83 21.26
CA LEU A 105 20.07 -12.10 21.43
C LEU A 105 21.59 -11.87 21.48
N LEU A 106 22.15 -11.06 20.58
CA LEU A 106 23.56 -10.70 20.58
C LEU A 106 23.96 -10.00 21.90
N GLN A 107 23.17 -9.01 22.33
CA GLN A 107 23.43 -8.28 23.58
C GLN A 107 23.31 -9.18 24.82
N LYS A 108 22.35 -10.13 24.85
CA LYS A 108 22.19 -11.08 25.96
C LYS A 108 23.39 -12.00 26.10
N TYR A 109 23.98 -12.45 24.99
CA TYR A 109 25.11 -13.38 25.01
C TYR A 109 26.49 -12.71 24.90
N LYS A 110 26.57 -11.37 24.80
CA LYS A 110 27.81 -10.58 24.65
C LYS A 110 28.99 -11.05 25.51
N ASN A 111 28.75 -11.50 26.74
CA ASN A 111 29.80 -11.98 27.66
C ASN A 111 30.37 -13.37 27.31
N ILE A 112 29.64 -14.19 26.55
CA ILE A 112 30.13 -15.43 25.92
C ILE A 112 30.87 -15.09 24.60
N TRP A 113 30.60 -13.90 24.04
CA TRP A 113 31.04 -13.48 22.72
C TRP A 113 32.25 -12.53 22.76
N VAL A 114 33.01 -12.50 23.86
CA VAL A 114 34.21 -11.65 24.00
C VAL A 114 35.16 -11.93 22.83
N GLY A 115 35.42 -10.92 22.01
CA GLY A 115 36.14 -11.02 20.75
C GLY A 115 36.35 -9.66 20.11
N ASP A 116 37.17 -9.67 19.06
CA ASP A 116 37.79 -8.52 18.43
C ASP A 116 36.80 -7.60 17.69
N ASP A 117 37.21 -6.39 17.31
CA ASP A 117 36.36 -5.40 16.62
C ASP A 117 35.72 -5.93 15.30
N SER A 118 36.27 -7.00 14.73
CA SER A 118 35.72 -7.73 13.58
C SER A 118 34.31 -8.29 13.83
N ASP A 119 33.92 -8.53 15.08
CA ASP A 119 32.57 -8.96 15.46
C ASP A 119 31.52 -7.84 15.25
N SER A 120 31.90 -6.56 15.25
CA SER A 120 30.96 -5.48 14.89
C SER A 120 30.58 -5.57 13.41
N ILE A 121 31.58 -5.84 12.55
CA ILE A 121 31.45 -5.90 11.10
C ILE A 121 30.52 -7.05 10.66
N THR A 122 30.55 -8.19 11.35
CA THR A 122 29.65 -9.33 11.04
C THR A 122 28.21 -9.06 11.46
N VAL A 123 27.99 -8.38 12.59
CA VAL A 123 26.65 -7.92 13.01
C VAL A 123 26.11 -6.85 12.07
N GLU A 124 26.92 -5.87 11.69
CA GLU A 124 26.55 -4.81 10.73
C GLU A 124 26.12 -5.40 9.39
N LYS A 125 26.91 -6.31 8.80
CA LYS A 125 26.55 -7.04 7.57
C LYS A 125 25.24 -7.81 7.69
N LEU A 126 24.98 -8.44 8.84
CA LEU A 126 23.71 -9.14 9.08
C LEU A 126 22.54 -8.15 9.17
N MET A 127 22.72 -7.00 9.82
CA MET A 127 21.69 -5.94 9.89
C MET A 127 21.39 -5.35 8.51
N GLU A 128 22.43 -5.14 7.70
CA GLU A 128 22.33 -4.68 6.31
C GLU A 128 21.59 -5.71 5.45
N ALA A 129 21.91 -7.01 5.56
CA ALA A 129 21.22 -8.08 4.86
C ALA A 129 19.72 -8.17 5.21
N PHE A 130 19.35 -8.00 6.48
CA PHE A 130 17.94 -7.87 6.87
C PHE A 130 17.30 -6.58 6.34
N SER A 131 18.03 -5.46 6.30
CA SER A 131 17.51 -4.19 5.75
C SER A 131 17.24 -4.27 4.24
N SER A 132 18.17 -4.85 3.48
CA SER A 132 18.01 -5.11 2.05
C SER A 132 16.83 -6.06 1.78
N LEU A 133 16.61 -7.07 2.63
CA LEU A 133 15.44 -7.93 2.54
C LEU A 133 14.13 -7.17 2.81
N GLU A 134 14.07 -6.29 3.81
CA GLU A 134 12.89 -5.44 4.03
C GLU A 134 12.57 -4.56 2.83
N GLU A 135 13.58 -3.97 2.20
CA GLU A 135 13.43 -3.13 1.00
C GLU A 135 12.96 -3.94 -0.20
N SER A 136 13.51 -5.15 -0.41
CA SER A 136 13.04 -6.09 -1.44
C SER A 136 11.56 -6.48 -1.25
N ILE A 137 11.17 -6.86 -0.03
CA ILE A 137 9.78 -7.25 0.29
C ILE A 137 8.83 -6.06 0.13
N LEU A 138 9.24 -4.87 0.59
CA LEU A 138 8.44 -3.66 0.44
C LEU A 138 8.28 -3.26 -1.04
N GLY A 139 9.34 -3.42 -1.84
CA GLY A 139 9.30 -3.22 -3.29
C GLY A 139 8.33 -4.15 -4.00
N GLN A 140 8.36 -5.45 -3.66
CA GLN A 140 7.41 -6.45 -4.18
C GLN A 140 5.95 -6.10 -3.82
N TYR A 141 5.71 -5.70 -2.57
CA TYR A 141 4.38 -5.24 -2.14
C TYR A 141 3.93 -3.99 -2.90
N ALA A 142 4.81 -3.00 -3.03
CA ALA A 142 4.51 -1.76 -3.75
C ALA A 142 4.25 -2.01 -5.25
N GLN A 143 5.03 -2.88 -5.90
CA GLN A 143 4.86 -3.23 -7.31
C GLN A 143 3.47 -3.83 -7.59
N SER A 144 3.02 -4.78 -6.76
CA SER A 144 1.70 -5.40 -6.90
C SER A 144 0.57 -4.36 -6.70
N LYS A 145 0.67 -3.51 -5.68
CA LYS A 145 -0.32 -2.44 -5.44
C LYS A 145 -0.27 -1.33 -6.52
N ALA A 146 0.89 -1.07 -7.14
CA ALA A 146 1.03 -0.17 -8.26
C ALA A 146 0.26 -0.64 -9.51
N THR A 147 0.17 -1.95 -9.75
CA THR A 147 -0.70 -2.50 -10.82
C THR A 147 -2.17 -2.11 -10.60
N LEU A 148 -2.68 -2.26 -9.38
CA LEU A 148 -4.06 -1.88 -9.02
C LEU A 148 -4.29 -0.37 -9.20
N ILE A 149 -3.35 0.47 -8.74
CA ILE A 149 -3.36 1.91 -8.96
C ILE A 149 -3.37 2.25 -10.46
N GLY A 150 -2.58 1.53 -11.27
CA GLY A 150 -2.57 1.68 -12.73
C GLY A 150 -3.91 1.37 -13.38
N THR A 151 -4.60 0.32 -12.93
CA THR A 151 -5.97 0.02 -13.41
C THR A 151 -6.98 1.11 -13.02
N ALA A 152 -6.89 1.66 -11.80
CA ALA A 152 -7.75 2.77 -11.37
C ALA A 152 -7.46 4.06 -12.16
N ALA A 153 -6.19 4.34 -12.49
CA ALA A 153 -5.79 5.46 -13.35
C ALA A 153 -6.29 5.32 -14.79
N ALA A 154 -6.36 4.09 -15.32
CA ALA A 154 -6.99 3.81 -16.61
C ALA A 154 -8.51 4.08 -16.54
N ALA A 155 -9.19 3.55 -15.53
CA ALA A 155 -10.64 3.73 -15.35
C ALA A 155 -11.02 5.22 -15.22
N PHE A 156 -10.26 6.00 -14.44
CA PHE A 156 -10.46 7.44 -14.23
C PHE A 156 -10.55 8.27 -15.54
N PHE A 157 -9.73 7.92 -16.54
CA PHE A 157 -9.71 8.60 -17.84
C PHE A 157 -10.66 7.99 -18.88
N LEU A 158 -10.96 6.68 -18.79
CA LEU A 158 -11.51 5.91 -19.92
C LEU A 158 -12.89 5.28 -19.67
N GLU A 159 -13.26 4.98 -18.42
CA GLU A 159 -14.41 4.10 -18.11
C GLU A 159 -15.62 4.84 -17.52
N ASP A 160 -15.45 6.06 -17.03
CA ASP A 160 -16.51 6.92 -16.44
C ASP A 160 -17.55 7.45 -17.47
N GLY A 161 -17.45 7.04 -18.75
CA GLY A 161 -18.39 7.42 -19.83
C GLY A 161 -18.31 8.88 -20.30
N LEU A 162 -17.54 9.73 -19.61
CA LEU A 162 -17.36 11.14 -19.91
C LEU A 162 -16.73 11.36 -21.30
N GLN A 163 -17.35 12.23 -22.10
CA GLN A 163 -16.82 12.63 -23.41
C GLN A 163 -16.01 13.92 -23.26
N TRP A 164 -14.68 13.81 -23.27
CA TRP A 164 -13.74 14.91 -23.02
C TRP A 164 -13.82 16.08 -24.02
N GLY A 165 -14.40 15.87 -25.21
CA GLY A 165 -14.66 16.91 -26.21
C GLY A 165 -16.09 17.46 -26.22
N ALA A 166 -16.91 17.08 -25.23
CA ALA A 166 -18.27 17.58 -25.03
C ALA A 166 -18.65 17.51 -23.54
N ALA A 167 -17.73 17.95 -22.67
CA ALA A 167 -17.87 17.79 -21.23
C ALA A 167 -18.93 18.78 -20.67
N PRO A 168 -19.74 18.37 -19.67
CA PRO A 168 -20.64 19.29 -18.99
C PRO A 168 -19.84 20.34 -18.21
N ALA A 169 -20.45 21.49 -17.94
CA ALA A 169 -19.86 22.49 -17.05
C ALA A 169 -19.52 21.90 -15.68
N VAL A 170 -18.36 22.28 -15.15
CA VAL A 170 -17.82 21.79 -13.87
C VAL A 170 -18.80 22.06 -12.72
N LYS A 171 -19.07 21.04 -11.90
CA LYS A 171 -19.96 21.12 -10.73
C LYS A 171 -19.27 20.75 -9.41
N GLY A 172 -18.01 20.35 -9.48
CA GLY A 172 -17.30 19.68 -8.39
C GLY A 172 -16.47 18.52 -8.93
N VAL A 173 -15.92 17.73 -8.01
CA VAL A 173 -15.04 16.60 -8.30
C VAL A 173 -15.84 15.33 -8.56
N ARG A 174 -15.57 14.61 -9.66
CA ARG A 174 -16.22 13.32 -9.98
C ARG A 174 -15.83 12.25 -8.97
N ASP A 175 -16.76 11.33 -8.70
CA ASP A 175 -16.49 10.17 -7.85
C ASP A 175 -15.38 9.26 -8.44
N ALA A 176 -15.16 9.31 -9.77
CA ALA A 176 -14.03 8.65 -10.44
C ALA A 176 -12.64 9.00 -9.84
N VAL A 177 -12.42 10.22 -9.33
CA VAL A 177 -11.14 10.56 -8.66
C VAL A 177 -11.09 10.05 -7.21
N VAL A 178 -12.24 9.82 -6.59
CA VAL A 178 -12.34 9.20 -5.26
C VAL A 178 -12.03 7.71 -5.37
N GLU A 179 -12.56 7.03 -6.39
CA GLU A 179 -12.21 5.66 -6.75
C GLU A 179 -10.72 5.53 -7.15
N LEU A 180 -10.15 6.51 -7.86
CA LEU A 180 -8.71 6.58 -8.15
C LEU A 180 -7.84 6.58 -6.87
N LEU A 181 -8.31 7.24 -5.81
CA LEU A 181 -7.61 7.26 -4.51
C LEU A 181 -7.88 6.01 -3.66
N TYR A 182 -8.92 5.22 -3.96
CA TYR A 182 -9.31 4.08 -3.15
C TYR A 182 -8.20 3.03 -2.95
N PRO A 183 -7.43 2.61 -3.98
CA PRO A 183 -6.28 1.72 -3.77
C PRO A 183 -5.23 2.25 -2.79
N LEU A 184 -4.95 3.56 -2.80
CA LEU A 184 -4.02 4.19 -1.85
C LEU A 184 -4.60 4.20 -0.42
N ILE A 185 -5.91 4.40 -0.26
CA ILE A 185 -6.59 4.33 1.05
C ILE A 185 -6.55 2.89 1.60
N VAL A 186 -6.80 1.89 0.75
CA VAL A 186 -6.69 0.46 1.12
C VAL A 186 -5.27 0.14 1.58
N VAL A 187 -4.25 0.53 0.81
CA VAL A 187 -2.85 0.33 1.22
C VAL A 187 -2.51 1.05 2.52
N HIS A 188 -2.99 2.28 2.71
CA HIS A 188 -2.82 3.01 3.97
C HIS A 188 -3.42 2.23 5.15
N ALA A 189 -4.61 1.63 5.00
CA ALA A 189 -5.25 0.80 6.02
C ALA A 189 -4.46 -0.49 6.30
N GLU A 190 -4.10 -1.25 5.26
CA GLU A 190 -3.32 -2.49 5.35
C GLU A 190 -1.98 -2.27 6.07
N LEU A 191 -1.23 -1.22 5.67
CA LEU A 191 0.04 -0.86 6.29
C LEU A 191 -0.13 -0.31 7.71
N THR A 192 -1.16 0.50 7.98
CA THR A 192 -1.40 1.03 9.34
C THR A 192 -1.69 -0.09 10.34
N ALA A 193 -2.45 -1.10 9.92
CA ALA A 193 -2.81 -2.24 10.75
C ALA A 193 -1.70 -3.30 10.83
N GLY A 194 -0.95 -3.52 9.74
CA GLY A 194 0.01 -4.62 9.66
C GLY A 194 1.48 -4.23 9.82
N ALA A 195 1.93 -3.17 9.15
CA ALA A 195 3.35 -2.88 8.92
C ALA A 195 3.65 -1.36 9.07
N LYS A 196 3.11 -0.75 10.14
CA LYS A 196 3.07 0.71 10.32
C LYS A 196 4.40 1.47 10.14
N PRO A 197 5.58 0.96 10.55
CA PRO A 197 6.86 1.64 10.32
C PRO A 197 7.18 1.90 8.84
N TYR A 198 6.66 1.07 7.93
CA TYR A 198 6.92 1.14 6.49
C TYR A 198 6.00 2.11 5.75
N LEU A 199 4.90 2.57 6.38
CA LEU A 199 3.90 3.45 5.78
C LEU A 199 4.52 4.76 5.23
N ARG A 200 5.50 5.33 5.93
CA ARG A 200 6.24 6.53 5.48
C ARG A 200 7.13 6.31 4.25
N ARG A 201 7.49 5.06 3.92
CA ARG A 201 8.28 4.71 2.74
C ARG A 201 7.38 4.26 1.57
N ALA A 202 6.34 3.49 1.89
CA ALA A 202 5.45 2.89 0.89
C ALA A 202 4.57 3.92 0.16
N ILE A 203 3.98 4.88 0.88
CA ILE A 203 3.00 5.81 0.31
C ILE A 203 3.63 6.71 -0.77
N PRO A 204 4.81 7.32 -0.58
CA PRO A 204 5.47 8.09 -1.66
C PRO A 204 5.75 7.27 -2.93
N ILE A 205 6.27 6.04 -2.80
CA ILE A 205 6.54 5.13 -3.94
C ILE A 205 5.26 4.85 -4.76
N LEU A 206 4.14 4.66 -4.07
CA LEU A 206 2.86 4.40 -4.72
C LEU A 206 2.22 5.67 -5.31
N ILE A 207 2.55 6.85 -4.80
CA ILE A 207 2.14 8.14 -5.37
C ILE A 207 2.97 8.46 -6.61
N GLU A 208 4.27 8.20 -6.62
CA GLU A 208 5.09 8.21 -7.84
C GLU A 208 4.47 7.28 -8.90
N SER A 209 4.17 6.03 -8.50
CA SER A 209 3.52 5.04 -9.38
C SER A 209 2.15 5.49 -9.91
N LEU A 210 1.35 6.21 -9.10
CA LEU A 210 0.08 6.81 -9.53
C LEU A 210 0.29 7.89 -10.60
N ILE A 211 1.25 8.78 -10.39
CA ILE A 211 1.52 9.89 -11.33
C ILE A 211 2.08 9.34 -12.64
N ASP A 212 3.02 8.39 -12.58
CA ASP A 212 3.53 7.69 -13.74
C ASP A 212 2.39 6.97 -14.49
N ALA A 213 1.47 6.31 -13.78
CA ALA A 213 0.30 5.71 -14.40
C ALA A 213 -0.61 6.75 -15.07
N LEU A 214 -0.89 7.89 -14.43
CA LEU A 214 -1.69 8.97 -15.02
C LEU A 214 -1.02 9.56 -16.27
N VAL A 215 0.30 9.81 -16.24
CA VAL A 215 1.09 10.27 -17.39
C VAL A 215 1.08 9.26 -18.54
N ASN A 216 1.25 7.97 -18.23
CA ASN A 216 1.26 6.90 -19.23
C ASN A 216 -0.14 6.69 -19.86
N VAL A 217 -1.21 6.70 -19.07
CA VAL A 217 -2.60 6.59 -19.55
C VAL A 217 -2.97 7.82 -20.39
N PHE A 218 -2.64 9.04 -19.93
CA PHE A 218 -2.87 10.26 -20.69
C PHE A 218 -2.19 10.20 -22.07
N ASN A 219 -0.90 9.88 -22.12
CA ASN A 219 -0.16 9.78 -23.38
C ASN A 219 -0.65 8.64 -24.28
N GLY A 220 -0.95 7.46 -23.72
CA GLY A 220 -1.51 6.33 -24.47
C GLY A 220 -2.92 6.57 -25.02
N SER A 221 -3.67 7.51 -24.44
CA SER A 221 -5.04 7.86 -24.83
C SER A 221 -5.20 9.22 -25.54
N ARG A 222 -4.13 10.03 -25.64
CA ARG A 222 -4.07 11.36 -26.32
C ARG A 222 -4.60 11.37 -27.75
N GLN A 223 -4.53 10.24 -28.47
CA GLN A 223 -5.04 10.07 -29.84
C GLN A 223 -6.38 9.32 -29.93
N LYS A 224 -6.91 8.82 -28.81
CA LYS A 224 -8.12 8.00 -28.71
C LYS A 224 -9.21 8.75 -27.92
N ALA A 225 -9.38 8.43 -26.63
CA ALA A 225 -10.40 9.04 -25.77
C ALA A 225 -10.15 10.55 -25.52
N LEU A 226 -8.88 10.97 -25.47
CA LEU A 226 -8.47 12.37 -25.28
C LEU A 226 -8.12 13.07 -26.60
N ARG A 227 -8.63 12.56 -27.74
CA ARG A 227 -8.35 13.16 -29.07
C ARG A 227 -8.82 14.61 -29.16
N VAL A 228 -9.97 14.91 -28.58
CA VAL A 228 -10.58 16.24 -28.49
C VAL A 228 -10.77 16.52 -27.00
N LEU A 229 -10.18 17.61 -26.52
CA LEU A 229 -10.35 18.11 -25.16
C LEU A 229 -10.96 19.52 -25.22
N ASP A 230 -12.22 19.66 -24.81
CA ASP A 230 -12.87 20.98 -24.76
C ASP A 230 -12.50 21.76 -23.47
N LEU A 231 -12.90 23.03 -23.41
CA LEU A 231 -12.61 23.90 -22.26
C LEU A 231 -13.22 23.39 -20.95
N ASN A 232 -14.37 22.71 -20.99
CA ASN A 232 -15.00 22.12 -19.81
C ASN A 232 -14.26 20.87 -19.34
N GLY A 233 -13.80 20.01 -20.26
CA GLY A 233 -13.02 18.82 -19.97
C GLY A 233 -11.64 19.16 -19.44
N PHE A 234 -11.01 20.20 -19.99
CA PHE A 234 -9.81 20.82 -19.42
C PHE A 234 -10.08 21.29 -17.98
N SER A 235 -11.15 22.08 -17.75
CA SER A 235 -11.51 22.60 -16.43
C SER A 235 -11.80 21.49 -15.41
N GLN A 236 -12.46 20.41 -15.83
CA GLN A 236 -12.76 19.26 -14.97
C GLN A 236 -11.49 18.50 -14.57
N LEU A 237 -10.58 18.25 -15.52
CA LEU A 237 -9.28 17.63 -15.22
C LEU A 237 -8.38 18.53 -14.39
N ALA A 238 -8.35 19.84 -14.66
CA ALA A 238 -7.60 20.80 -13.87
C ALA A 238 -8.06 20.81 -12.40
N LEU A 239 -9.37 20.80 -12.14
CA LEU A 239 -9.94 20.67 -10.79
C LEU A 239 -9.55 19.35 -10.12
N GLU A 240 -9.65 18.23 -10.84
CA GLU A 240 -9.38 16.89 -10.29
C GLU A 240 -7.90 16.67 -10.01
N LEU A 241 -7.00 17.20 -10.85
CA LEU A 241 -5.57 17.27 -10.57
C LEU A 241 -5.28 18.20 -9.38
N GLY A 242 -5.91 19.38 -9.30
CA GLY A 242 -5.81 20.27 -8.13
C GLY A 242 -6.28 19.60 -6.83
N TYR A 243 -7.31 18.78 -6.90
CA TYR A 243 -7.80 17.97 -5.79
C TYR A 243 -6.81 16.86 -5.38
N LEU A 244 -6.27 16.10 -6.35
CA LEU A 244 -5.23 15.09 -6.09
C LEU A 244 -3.99 15.72 -5.45
N GLU A 245 -3.53 16.87 -5.97
CA GLU A 245 -2.43 17.63 -5.37
C GLU A 245 -2.74 18.03 -3.93
N GLY A 246 -3.91 18.62 -3.67
CA GLY A 246 -4.31 19.04 -2.34
C GLY A 246 -4.44 17.89 -1.33
N VAL A 247 -4.81 16.68 -1.77
CA VAL A 247 -4.89 15.48 -0.90
C VAL A 247 -3.52 14.85 -0.67
N LEU A 248 -2.66 14.77 -1.68
CA LEU A 248 -1.41 14.01 -1.66
C LEU A 248 -0.16 14.86 -1.37
N GLN A 249 -0.31 16.19 -1.22
CA GLN A 249 0.78 17.17 -1.10
C GLN A 249 1.88 16.79 -0.09
N THR A 250 1.48 16.21 1.05
CA THR A 250 2.37 15.80 2.15
C THR A 250 3.28 14.62 1.83
N HIS A 251 3.09 13.97 0.67
CA HIS A 251 3.75 12.73 0.30
C HIS A 251 4.40 12.75 -1.09
N PHE A 252 4.30 13.84 -1.85
CA PHE A 252 5.05 13.95 -3.10
C PHE A 252 6.56 14.01 -2.84
N THR A 253 7.30 13.30 -3.68
CA THR A 253 8.75 13.49 -3.87
C THR A 253 9.00 14.57 -4.92
N ALA A 254 10.26 14.99 -5.11
CA ALA A 254 10.61 15.91 -6.19
C ALA A 254 10.26 15.34 -7.57
N ALA A 255 10.59 14.07 -7.82
CA ALA A 255 10.27 13.39 -9.08
C ALA A 255 8.76 13.32 -9.33
N ALA A 256 7.97 13.04 -8.28
CA ALA A 256 6.51 13.07 -8.34
C ALA A 256 5.97 14.46 -8.73
N LEU A 257 6.47 15.54 -8.11
CA LEU A 257 6.07 16.91 -8.44
C LEU A 257 6.43 17.31 -9.88
N ASP A 258 7.62 16.91 -10.35
CA ASP A 258 8.08 17.21 -11.72
C ASP A 258 7.23 16.47 -12.76
N ALA A 259 6.95 15.18 -12.55
CA ALA A 259 6.08 14.38 -13.41
C ALA A 259 4.63 14.90 -13.40
N PHE A 260 4.12 15.32 -12.25
CA PHE A 260 2.77 15.88 -12.10
C PHE A 260 2.63 17.27 -12.77
N SER A 261 3.66 18.11 -12.64
CA SER A 261 3.75 19.40 -13.34
C SER A 261 3.83 19.20 -14.86
N SER A 262 4.58 18.18 -15.31
CA SER A 262 4.63 17.76 -16.71
C SER A 262 3.25 17.33 -17.23
N LEU A 263 2.47 16.56 -16.45
CA LEU A 263 1.09 16.18 -16.80
C LEU A 263 0.17 17.40 -16.97
N ARG A 264 0.22 18.36 -16.04
CA ARG A 264 -0.53 19.63 -16.16
C ARG A 264 -0.17 20.40 -17.44
N ASN A 265 1.12 20.48 -17.78
CA ASN A 265 1.56 21.17 -18.99
C ASN A 265 1.11 20.45 -20.27
N GLN A 266 1.18 19.11 -20.30
CA GLN A 266 0.68 18.29 -21.41
C GLN A 266 -0.84 18.42 -21.59
N LEU A 267 -1.59 18.56 -20.49
CA LEU A 267 -3.03 18.82 -20.51
C LEU A 267 -3.35 20.19 -21.15
N LYS A 268 -2.62 21.24 -20.77
CA LYS A 268 -2.75 22.60 -21.34
C LYS A 268 -2.40 22.62 -22.83
N GLU A 269 -1.28 22.01 -23.21
CA GLU A 269 -0.88 21.83 -24.60
C GLU A 269 -2.01 21.16 -25.41
N LYS A 270 -2.60 20.08 -24.90
CA LYS A 270 -3.66 19.34 -25.60
C LYS A 270 -4.98 20.12 -25.74
N ALA A 271 -5.32 20.95 -24.76
CA ALA A 271 -6.46 21.87 -24.86
C ALA A 271 -6.21 22.94 -25.94
N LEU A 272 -5.02 23.57 -25.94
CA LEU A 272 -4.63 24.55 -26.95
C LEU A 272 -4.55 23.96 -28.37
N GLU A 273 -4.09 22.71 -28.53
CA GLU A 273 -4.16 21.97 -29.79
C GLU A 273 -5.61 21.85 -30.28
N THR A 274 -6.52 21.43 -29.39
CA THR A 274 -7.93 21.20 -29.73
C THR A 274 -8.63 22.50 -30.16
N ILE A 275 -8.35 23.62 -29.46
CA ILE A 275 -8.89 24.95 -29.81
C ILE A 275 -8.38 25.39 -31.19
N LYS A 276 -7.08 25.27 -31.47
CA LYS A 276 -6.49 25.60 -32.78
C LYS A 276 -7.02 24.72 -33.91
N GLU A 277 -7.22 23.43 -33.66
CA GLU A 277 -7.87 22.52 -34.62
C GLU A 277 -9.30 22.97 -34.94
N ALA A 278 -10.08 23.36 -33.93
CA ALA A 278 -11.45 23.85 -34.08
C ALA A 278 -11.52 25.16 -34.88
N GLU A 279 -10.65 26.13 -34.59
CA GLU A 279 -10.53 27.38 -35.36
C GLU A 279 -10.21 27.12 -36.84
N MET A 280 -9.25 26.24 -37.11
CA MET A 280 -8.83 25.89 -38.47
C MET A 280 -9.93 25.16 -39.26
N LEU A 281 -10.75 24.35 -38.59
CA LEU A 281 -11.95 23.73 -39.16
C LEU A 281 -13.07 24.75 -39.40
N GLY A 282 -13.23 25.75 -38.52
CA GLY A 282 -14.15 26.87 -38.68
C GLY A 282 -13.83 27.73 -39.89
N ARG A 283 -12.58 28.20 -40.00
CA ARG A 283 -12.08 29.00 -41.16
C ARG A 283 -12.34 28.28 -42.49
N LYS A 284 -12.06 26.97 -42.57
CA LYS A 284 -12.29 26.16 -43.79
C LYS A 284 -13.75 26.08 -44.22
N LYS A 285 -14.72 26.07 -43.29
CA LYS A 285 -16.16 26.10 -43.62
C LYS A 285 -16.64 27.47 -44.06
N SER A 286 -16.05 28.55 -43.55
CA SER A 286 -16.39 29.93 -43.96
C SER A 286 -15.88 30.25 -45.37
N GLY A 287 -14.71 29.73 -45.74
CA GLY A 287 -14.07 30.02 -47.04
C GLY A 287 -14.81 29.55 -48.29
N THR A 288 -15.90 28.76 -48.17
CA THR A 288 -16.65 28.24 -49.33
C THR A 288 -17.91 29.07 -49.67
N ARG A 289 -18.22 30.16 -48.95
CA ARG A 289 -19.49 30.90 -49.17
C ARG A 289 -19.42 32.44 -49.04
N GLY A 290 -18.54 33.05 -49.83
CA GLY A 290 -18.73 34.39 -50.42
C GLY A 290 -18.58 35.64 -49.53
N GLY A 291 -18.12 36.74 -50.15
CA GLY A 291 -18.08 38.08 -49.55
C GLY A 291 -16.69 38.51 -49.06
N MET A 292 -16.03 39.41 -49.80
CA MET A 292 -14.68 39.90 -49.45
C MET A 292 -14.68 41.02 -48.39
N GLU A 293 -15.86 41.45 -47.94
CA GLU A 293 -16.05 42.58 -47.01
C GLU A 293 -16.45 42.13 -45.59
N ASP A 294 -17.15 41.00 -45.43
CA ASP A 294 -17.45 40.40 -44.10
C ASP A 294 -16.27 39.60 -43.51
N ALA A 295 -15.25 39.31 -44.32
CA ALA A 295 -14.11 38.49 -43.92
C ALA A 295 -13.32 39.12 -42.75
N SER A 296 -13.14 40.45 -42.72
CA SER A 296 -12.39 41.13 -41.64
C SER A 296 -13.12 41.05 -40.30
N ALA A 297 -14.43 41.27 -40.27
CA ALA A 297 -15.25 41.19 -39.06
C ALA A 297 -15.41 39.75 -38.54
N ALA A 298 -15.37 38.75 -39.44
CA ALA A 298 -15.32 37.34 -39.07
C ALA A 298 -13.94 36.95 -38.52
N GLU A 299 -12.85 37.43 -39.12
CA GLU A 299 -11.47 37.20 -38.67
C GLU A 299 -11.22 37.85 -37.29
N GLU A 300 -11.73 39.07 -37.07
CA GLU A 300 -11.64 39.80 -35.79
C GLU A 300 -12.46 39.09 -34.69
N ARG A 301 -13.63 38.52 -35.01
CA ARG A 301 -14.39 37.67 -34.09
C ARG A 301 -13.72 36.33 -33.78
N LEU A 302 -12.96 35.76 -34.71
CA LEU A 302 -12.19 34.53 -34.50
C LEU A 302 -10.88 34.80 -33.74
N GLN A 303 -10.26 35.96 -33.91
CA GLN A 303 -9.11 36.40 -33.11
C GLN A 303 -9.50 36.67 -31.65
N ASN A 304 -10.73 37.14 -31.39
CA ASN A 304 -11.30 37.24 -30.04
C ASN A 304 -11.66 35.88 -29.39
N LEU A 305 -11.31 34.75 -30.02
CA LEU A 305 -11.50 33.39 -29.51
C LEU A 305 -10.18 32.61 -29.35
N SER A 306 -9.03 33.20 -29.71
CA SER A 306 -7.74 32.52 -29.62
C SER A 306 -7.25 32.45 -28.17
N VAL A 307 -7.70 31.42 -27.43
CA VAL A 307 -7.37 31.26 -26.02
C VAL A 307 -5.86 31.04 -25.84
N SER A 308 -5.26 31.87 -25.01
CA SER A 308 -3.85 31.87 -24.64
C SER A 308 -3.55 30.92 -23.47
N THR A 309 -2.27 30.61 -23.26
CA THR A 309 -1.84 29.80 -22.09
C THR A 309 -2.23 30.49 -20.77
N ASP A 310 -2.05 31.81 -20.70
CA ASP A 310 -2.35 32.62 -19.50
C ASP A 310 -3.85 32.59 -19.15
N GLU A 311 -4.73 32.48 -20.16
CA GLU A 311 -6.18 32.32 -19.95
C GLU A 311 -6.56 30.90 -19.48
N LEU A 312 -5.85 29.86 -19.93
CA LEU A 312 -5.99 28.51 -19.37
C LEU A 312 -5.53 28.46 -17.90
N ASP A 313 -4.45 29.17 -17.57
CA ASP A 313 -3.95 29.28 -16.20
C ASP A 313 -4.93 30.04 -15.31
N ALA A 314 -5.51 31.14 -15.80
CA ALA A 314 -6.58 31.87 -15.10
C ALA A 314 -7.83 31.00 -14.89
N LEU A 315 -8.20 30.19 -15.88
CA LEU A 315 -9.33 29.26 -15.81
C LEU A 315 -9.07 28.11 -14.79
N GLU A 316 -7.88 27.50 -14.79
CA GLU A 316 -7.47 26.52 -13.77
C GLU A 316 -7.56 27.12 -12.36
N GLN A 317 -7.01 28.33 -12.17
CA GLN A 317 -7.05 29.04 -10.89
C GLN A 317 -8.47 29.37 -10.43
N GLN A 318 -9.34 29.84 -11.34
CA GLN A 318 -10.73 30.15 -11.03
C GLN A 318 -11.48 28.89 -10.59
N VAL A 319 -11.43 27.82 -11.38
CA VAL A 319 -12.15 26.57 -11.06
C VAL A 319 -11.65 25.94 -9.76
N CYS A 320 -10.34 26.00 -9.50
CA CYS A 320 -9.79 25.56 -8.21
C CYS A 320 -10.27 26.45 -7.05
N SER A 321 -10.30 27.77 -7.22
CA SER A 321 -10.80 28.72 -6.21
C SER A 321 -12.27 28.43 -5.84
N ASP A 322 -13.11 28.16 -6.84
CA ASP A 322 -14.55 27.98 -6.66
C ASP A 322 -14.90 26.64 -5.98
N PHE A 323 -14.22 25.54 -6.32
CA PHE A 323 -14.62 24.19 -5.90
C PHE A 323 -13.68 23.48 -4.91
N LEU A 324 -12.36 23.69 -4.98
CA LEU A 324 -11.37 22.84 -4.30
C LEU A 324 -11.58 22.77 -2.78
N GLN A 325 -11.83 23.91 -2.14
CA GLN A 325 -12.03 23.99 -0.69
C GLN A 325 -13.36 23.39 -0.21
N VAL A 326 -14.35 23.26 -1.10
CA VAL A 326 -15.62 22.57 -0.79
C VAL A 326 -15.42 21.06 -0.93
N GLU A 327 -14.73 20.62 -1.97
CA GLU A 327 -14.47 19.20 -2.23
C GLU A 327 -13.55 18.57 -1.18
N LEU A 328 -12.45 19.22 -0.80
CA LEU A 328 -11.58 18.78 0.31
C LEU A 328 -12.33 18.67 1.66
N LYS A 329 -13.40 19.46 1.85
CA LYS A 329 -14.29 19.34 3.02
C LYS A 329 -15.29 18.20 2.87
N ARG A 330 -15.85 17.98 1.66
CA ARG A 330 -16.73 16.84 1.35
C ARG A 330 -16.01 15.51 1.59
N THR A 331 -14.76 15.41 1.13
CA THR A 331 -13.94 14.19 1.22
C THR A 331 -12.98 14.20 2.41
N LYS A 332 -13.28 14.96 3.47
CA LYS A 332 -12.39 15.21 4.63
C LYS A 332 -11.74 13.95 5.21
N LEU A 333 -12.42 12.80 5.22
CA LEU A 333 -11.84 11.54 5.70
C LEU A 333 -10.63 11.10 4.85
N ILE A 334 -10.73 11.21 3.53
CA ILE A 334 -9.64 10.89 2.58
C ILE A 334 -8.47 11.85 2.78
N TYR A 335 -8.75 13.15 2.81
CA TYR A 335 -7.76 14.19 3.11
C TYR A 335 -7.05 13.92 4.45
N MET A 336 -7.80 13.50 5.48
CA MET A 336 -7.26 13.14 6.79
C MET A 336 -6.41 11.87 6.80
N CYS A 337 -6.57 10.93 5.86
CA CYS A 337 -5.67 9.77 5.77
C CYS A 337 -4.23 10.19 5.45
N PHE A 338 -4.05 11.13 4.51
CA PHE A 338 -2.73 11.51 4.00
C PHE A 338 -2.10 12.70 4.73
N THR A 339 -2.89 13.56 5.39
CA THR A 339 -2.35 14.75 6.11
C THR A 339 -1.95 14.48 7.56
N ASN A 340 -2.71 13.68 8.32
CA ASN A 340 -2.43 13.41 9.74
C ASN A 340 -1.13 12.60 9.99
N MET A 341 -0.49 12.12 8.93
CA MET A 341 0.77 11.37 8.95
C MET A 341 2.00 12.19 9.35
N SER A 342 1.93 13.52 9.21
CA SER A 342 3.03 14.43 9.55
C SER A 342 3.18 14.60 11.07
N GLU A 343 2.09 14.75 11.81
CA GLU A 343 2.11 15.12 13.24
C GLU A 343 2.46 13.99 14.22
N ARG A 344 2.37 12.72 13.81
CA ARG A 344 2.72 11.57 14.67
C ARG A 344 4.14 11.06 14.44
N SER A 345 5.13 11.90 14.75
CA SER A 345 6.45 11.40 15.11
C SER A 345 6.39 10.66 16.47
N PRO A 346 7.24 9.65 16.72
CA PRO A 346 7.35 9.05 18.05
C PRO A 346 8.06 10.03 18.96
N GLN A 347 7.31 10.85 19.71
CA GLN A 347 7.89 11.61 20.80
C GLN A 347 8.51 10.63 21.80
N SER A 348 9.79 10.86 22.08
CA SER A 348 10.55 10.09 23.04
C SER A 348 9.85 10.11 24.39
N SER A 349 9.66 8.92 24.98
CA SER A 349 9.29 8.79 26.40
C SER A 349 10.50 9.11 27.28
N SER A 350 11.00 10.35 27.16
CA SER A 350 12.01 10.94 28.03
C SER A 350 11.38 11.18 29.40
N ARG A 351 11.39 10.14 30.25
CA ARG A 351 11.19 10.33 31.69
C ARG A 351 12.42 11.05 32.23
N HIS A 352 12.33 12.38 32.33
CA HIS A 352 13.28 13.16 33.10
C HIS A 352 13.23 12.74 34.58
N SER A 353 14.15 11.87 34.96
CA SER A 353 14.57 11.71 36.35
C SER A 353 15.37 12.95 36.77
N SER A 354 14.74 13.88 37.47
CA SER A 354 15.36 15.09 38.00
C SER A 354 16.28 14.79 39.19
N GLY A 355 17.47 14.25 38.90
CA GLY A 355 18.55 14.12 39.87
C GLY A 355 19.39 15.39 39.94
N ARG A 356 19.33 16.12 41.05
CA ARG A 356 20.29 17.17 41.45
C ARG A 356 20.47 17.17 42.98
N PRO A 357 21.63 17.61 43.52
CA PRO A 357 22.51 16.63 44.14
C PRO A 357 23.13 17.07 45.50
N ILE A 358 23.98 16.19 46.04
CA ILE A 358 24.97 16.41 47.12
C ILE A 358 24.39 16.52 48.55
N GLY A 359 25.03 15.83 49.50
CA GLY A 359 24.96 16.18 50.92
C GLY A 359 25.02 14.99 51.88
N ALA A 360 26.18 14.73 52.47
CA ALA A 360 26.28 13.86 53.65
C ALA A 360 25.78 14.62 54.90
N GLY A 361 25.06 13.94 55.80
CA GLY A 361 24.61 14.54 57.06
C GLY A 361 23.82 13.57 57.94
N ASN A 362 24.34 13.27 59.13
CA ASN A 362 23.63 12.53 60.17
C ASN A 362 22.51 13.39 60.77
N ALA A 363 21.36 12.79 61.09
CA ALA A 363 20.73 12.84 62.43
C ALA A 363 19.35 12.16 62.44
N THR A 364 19.15 11.29 63.42
CA THR A 364 17.83 10.84 63.89
C THR A 364 17.20 11.88 64.82
N VAL A 365 15.87 11.78 65.01
CA VAL A 365 14.98 12.31 66.09
C VAL A 365 13.84 13.18 65.55
N GLY A 366 12.61 12.97 66.06
CA GLY A 366 11.63 14.07 66.19
C GLY A 366 10.20 13.86 65.67
N LEU A 367 9.42 13.03 66.36
CA LEU A 367 8.00 13.25 66.73
C LEU A 367 7.28 14.51 66.15
N ARG A 368 6.22 14.32 65.34
CA ARG A 368 4.82 14.71 65.66
C ARG A 368 3.83 14.53 64.48
N ALA A 369 2.65 14.02 64.81
CA ALA A 369 1.37 14.34 64.15
C ALA A 369 0.60 15.33 65.08
N PRO A 370 -0.68 15.73 64.84
CA PRO A 370 -1.60 15.45 63.73
C PRO A 370 -2.39 16.72 63.25
N SER A 371 -3.57 16.51 62.65
CA SER A 371 -4.64 17.48 62.30
C SER A 371 -4.53 18.11 60.90
N GLY A 372 -5.60 18.30 60.12
CA GLY A 372 -7.02 17.97 60.30
C GLY A 372 -7.93 19.00 59.59
N LEU A 373 -9.11 18.58 59.11
CA LEU A 373 -10.14 19.41 58.43
C LEU A 373 -9.71 19.90 57.00
N GLN A 374 -10.60 20.19 56.03
CA GLN A 374 -12.07 20.10 55.96
C GLN A 374 -12.56 19.91 54.50
N HIS A 375 -13.86 19.65 54.34
CA HIS A 375 -14.55 19.57 53.04
C HIS A 375 -14.43 20.83 52.16
N GLN A 376 -14.50 20.65 50.84
CA GLN A 376 -15.65 21.20 50.08
C GLN A 376 -15.90 20.42 48.77
N ARG A 377 -17.15 19.99 48.56
CA ARG A 377 -17.71 19.67 47.24
C ARG A 377 -18.30 20.96 46.67
N PHE A 378 -18.10 21.23 45.40
CA PHE A 378 -19.01 22.06 44.63
C PHE A 378 -19.76 21.21 43.59
N ARG A 379 -21.09 21.34 43.59
CA ARG A 379 -22.00 20.89 42.53
C ARG A 379 -22.74 22.13 42.03
N SER A 380 -22.79 22.31 40.71
CA SER A 380 -23.81 23.03 39.93
C SER A 380 -23.70 22.43 38.51
N SER A 381 -24.66 21.75 37.86
CA SER A 381 -26.12 21.59 37.93
C SER A 381 -26.97 22.73 37.34
N SER A 382 -27.26 22.60 36.05
CA SER A 382 -28.50 22.96 35.34
C SER A 382 -28.56 22.02 34.11
N SER A 383 -29.54 21.14 33.83
CA SER A 383 -31.02 21.15 33.95
C SER A 383 -31.63 22.35 33.22
N LEU A 384 -32.42 22.20 32.16
CA LEU A 384 -33.69 21.45 31.98
C LEU A 384 -33.94 21.30 30.44
N SER A 385 -34.86 20.52 29.87
CA SER A 385 -35.84 19.52 30.34
C SER A 385 -36.49 18.84 29.10
N ASP A 386 -36.66 17.51 29.16
CA ASP A 386 -37.89 16.73 28.89
C ASP A 386 -38.59 16.82 27.49
N SER A 387 -39.29 15.80 26.98
CA SER A 387 -39.93 14.65 27.67
C SER A 387 -39.98 13.38 26.81
N ASP A 388 -39.90 12.22 27.47
CA ASP A 388 -40.79 11.03 27.40
C ASP A 388 -41.37 10.51 26.06
N SER A 389 -41.50 9.21 25.80
CA SER A 389 -41.31 7.98 26.63
C SER A 389 -40.84 6.80 25.73
N SER A 390 -40.72 5.52 26.09
CA SER A 390 -41.27 4.72 27.19
C SER A 390 -40.40 3.49 27.56
N ARG A 391 -40.90 2.66 28.48
CA ARG A 391 -40.37 1.35 28.95
C ARG A 391 -41.56 0.35 29.05
N PRO A 392 -41.46 -0.96 29.45
CA PRO A 392 -40.55 -1.52 30.48
C PRO A 392 -39.98 -2.95 30.21
N SER A 393 -38.74 -3.27 30.63
CA SER A 393 -38.33 -4.04 31.85
C SER A 393 -38.30 -5.59 31.77
N GLY A 394 -37.16 -6.21 32.12
CA GLY A 394 -37.06 -7.67 32.41
C GLY A 394 -35.62 -8.22 32.52
N ILE A 395 -35.15 -8.52 33.74
CA ILE A 395 -33.85 -9.11 34.20
C ILE A 395 -34.15 -9.68 35.63
N PRO A 396 -33.47 -10.66 36.30
CA PRO A 396 -32.23 -11.48 36.05
C PRO A 396 -32.47 -13.02 36.27
N PRO A 397 -31.49 -13.87 36.70
CA PRO A 397 -30.14 -14.21 36.18
C PRO A 397 -29.96 -15.76 36.01
N TYR A 398 -28.76 -16.27 35.68
CA TYR A 398 -28.10 -17.38 36.44
C TYR A 398 -26.62 -17.65 36.03
N GLN A 399 -25.74 -17.68 37.06
CA GLN A 399 -24.44 -18.37 37.29
C GLN A 399 -23.38 -18.71 36.20
N SER A 400 -22.11 -18.55 36.61
CA SER A 400 -20.86 -19.16 36.05
C SER A 400 -20.50 -20.49 36.74
N PRO A 401 -19.56 -21.30 36.21
CA PRO A 401 -18.17 -21.35 36.75
C PRO A 401 -17.07 -21.54 35.65
N MET A 402 -15.88 -20.94 35.73
CA MET A 402 -14.66 -21.33 36.47
C MET A 402 -14.02 -22.70 36.14
N SER A 403 -12.86 -22.70 35.46
CA SER A 403 -11.69 -23.63 35.57
C SER A 403 -10.48 -23.03 34.81
N GLN A 404 -9.36 -22.70 35.47
CA GLN A 404 -8.06 -23.43 35.46
C GLN A 404 -7.44 -23.65 34.06
N SER A 405 -6.31 -23.02 33.69
CA SER A 405 -4.93 -23.15 34.21
C SER A 405 -4.24 -24.47 33.82
N GLY A 406 -3.13 -24.40 33.08
CA GLY A 406 -2.37 -25.57 32.62
C GLY A 406 -1.15 -25.20 31.77
N TYR A 407 -0.01 -24.98 32.42
CA TYR A 407 1.32 -24.86 31.76
C TYR A 407 1.96 -26.26 31.62
N ALA A 408 2.46 -26.59 30.43
CA ALA A 408 3.53 -27.56 30.16
C ALA A 408 4.05 -27.23 28.74
N SER A 409 5.32 -26.93 28.44
CA SER A 409 6.63 -27.27 29.00
C SER A 409 7.15 -28.68 28.68
N SER A 410 8.26 -28.66 27.94
CA SER A 410 9.41 -29.58 27.91
C SER A 410 9.34 -30.94 27.20
N ASP A 411 10.42 -31.15 26.44
CA ASP A 411 11.14 -32.39 26.10
C ASP A 411 10.54 -33.33 25.03
N VAL A 412 11.18 -33.44 23.85
CA VAL A 412 12.49 -34.07 23.51
C VAL A 412 12.35 -35.60 23.44
N GLY A 413 12.56 -36.16 22.24
CA GLY A 413 12.39 -37.58 21.96
C GLY A 413 12.53 -37.89 20.47
N SER A 414 13.74 -37.78 19.95
CA SER A 414 14.10 -38.29 18.63
C SER A 414 14.24 -39.81 18.67
N GLU A 415 13.59 -40.56 17.78
CA GLU A 415 14.11 -41.86 17.36
C GLU A 415 13.65 -42.28 15.96
N THR A 416 14.53 -43.02 15.29
CA THR A 416 14.43 -43.43 13.89
C THR A 416 13.68 -44.76 13.75
N GLY A 417 12.83 -44.88 12.72
CA GLY A 417 12.05 -46.11 12.48
C GLY A 417 11.81 -46.36 11.00
N VAL A 418 12.80 -46.97 10.32
CA VAL A 418 12.64 -47.46 8.94
C VAL A 418 11.88 -48.78 8.95
N TYR A 419 10.71 -48.84 8.31
CA TYR A 419 10.17 -50.09 7.77
C TYR A 419 9.47 -49.87 6.44
N GLU A 420 10.15 -50.30 5.37
CA GLU A 420 9.61 -50.48 4.04
C GLU A 420 9.07 -51.92 3.93
N THR A 421 7.84 -52.14 3.44
CA THR A 421 7.54 -53.28 2.52
C THR A 421 6.14 -53.25 1.88
N LYS A 422 6.14 -53.52 0.57
CA LYS A 422 5.15 -54.29 -0.21
C LYS A 422 3.75 -53.71 -0.47
N LEU A 423 3.66 -53.06 -1.65
CA LEU A 423 3.01 -53.62 -2.84
C LEU A 423 1.82 -54.58 -2.62
N ARG A 424 0.63 -54.14 -3.06
CA ARG A 424 -0.31 -55.03 -3.75
C ARG A 424 -1.00 -54.30 -4.90
N SER A 425 -0.70 -54.72 -6.12
CA SER A 425 -1.49 -54.40 -7.31
C SER A 425 -2.73 -55.30 -7.36
N SER A 426 -3.80 -54.80 -7.98
CA SER A 426 -4.83 -55.64 -8.60
C SER A 426 -5.31 -54.97 -9.89
N VAL A 427 -5.55 -55.77 -10.92
CA VAL A 427 -5.72 -55.36 -12.32
C VAL A 427 -6.87 -56.16 -12.95
N SER A 428 -7.56 -55.58 -13.94
CA SER A 428 -8.55 -56.20 -14.86
C SER A 428 -9.89 -56.63 -14.25
N THR A 429 -11.07 -56.32 -14.83
CA THR A 429 -11.56 -56.41 -16.22
C THR A 429 -12.75 -55.44 -16.37
N ASP A 430 -13.04 -54.70 -17.45
CA ASP A 430 -13.04 -54.87 -18.93
C ASP A 430 -14.41 -55.33 -19.52
N ARG A 431 -14.89 -54.57 -20.53
CA ARG A 431 -16.08 -54.77 -21.43
C ARG A 431 -17.49 -54.57 -20.82
N HIS A 432 -18.45 -53.93 -21.51
CA HIS A 432 -18.77 -54.08 -22.95
C HIS A 432 -19.30 -52.83 -23.67
N VAL A 433 -19.07 -52.80 -24.98
CA VAL A 433 -19.61 -51.88 -26.01
C VAL A 433 -21.04 -52.26 -26.40
N ASN A 434 -21.89 -51.29 -26.75
CA ASN A 434 -22.82 -51.48 -27.88
C ASN A 434 -23.12 -50.20 -28.67
N ILE A 435 -23.38 -50.35 -29.97
CA ILE A 435 -23.56 -49.31 -30.98
C ILE A 435 -24.89 -49.52 -31.69
N GLN A 436 -25.70 -48.47 -31.84
CA GLN A 436 -26.70 -48.19 -32.90
C GLN A 436 -27.51 -46.94 -32.50
N GLY A 437 -27.95 -46.03 -33.37
CA GLY A 437 -27.79 -45.92 -34.83
C GLY A 437 -29.03 -45.26 -35.47
N SER A 438 -28.84 -44.44 -36.52
CA SER A 438 -29.86 -43.76 -37.36
C SER A 438 -30.39 -42.40 -36.82
N ASN A 439 -30.10 -41.26 -37.45
CA ASN A 439 -30.47 -40.74 -38.79
C ASN A 439 -31.90 -40.18 -38.91
N ARG A 440 -32.01 -38.85 -39.11
CA ARG A 440 -32.84 -38.30 -40.22
C ARG A 440 -32.28 -36.96 -40.73
N ARG A 441 -32.40 -36.76 -42.05
CA ARG A 441 -31.79 -35.66 -42.83
C ARG A 441 -32.82 -34.61 -43.30
N GLN A 442 -32.31 -33.40 -43.52
CA GLN A 442 -32.56 -32.45 -44.62
C GLN A 442 -33.98 -32.05 -45.05
N SER A 443 -34.19 -30.72 -45.17
CA SER A 443 -34.48 -29.99 -46.44
C SER A 443 -34.43 -28.47 -46.13
N SER A 444 -33.57 -27.63 -46.72
CA SER A 444 -33.36 -27.27 -48.15
C SER A 444 -34.32 -26.19 -48.68
N ARG A 445 -33.79 -24.97 -48.90
CA ARG A 445 -34.21 -23.90 -49.84
C ARG A 445 -33.34 -22.64 -49.56
N ARG A 446 -32.97 -21.77 -50.51
CA ARG A 446 -32.71 -21.87 -51.96
C ARG A 446 -31.98 -20.56 -52.36
N ALA A 447 -30.93 -20.63 -53.17
CA ALA A 447 -30.26 -19.42 -53.67
C ALA A 447 -30.95 -18.83 -54.92
N MET A 448 -30.82 -17.52 -55.12
CA MET A 448 -30.90 -16.75 -56.38
C MET A 448 -30.11 -15.45 -56.15
N PHE A 449 -28.96 -15.27 -56.81
CA PHE A 449 -28.75 -14.61 -58.12
C PHE A 449 -28.65 -13.08 -58.01
N GLY A 450 -27.56 -12.51 -58.55
CA GLY A 450 -27.34 -11.06 -58.59
C GLY A 450 -25.86 -10.66 -58.60
N ALA A 451 -25.12 -11.07 -59.62
CA ALA A 451 -23.81 -10.49 -59.94
C ALA A 451 -23.93 -9.73 -61.26
N THR A 452 -23.44 -8.48 -61.27
CA THR A 452 -23.20 -7.68 -62.47
C THR A 452 -21.93 -6.88 -62.23
N ASP A 453 -20.83 -7.29 -62.85
CA ASP A 453 -19.83 -6.34 -63.31
C ASP A 453 -20.49 -5.39 -64.31
N ASP A 454 -20.04 -4.14 -64.36
CA ASP A 454 -19.98 -3.39 -65.60
C ASP A 454 -18.88 -2.32 -65.51
N ASP A 455 -18.05 -2.27 -66.55
CA ASP A 455 -16.95 -1.31 -66.71
C ASP A 455 -17.49 0.11 -67.02
N PHE A 456 -16.75 1.15 -66.62
CA PHE A 456 -16.15 2.18 -67.50
C PHE A 456 -15.89 3.54 -66.81
N ARG A 457 -14.65 4.04 -67.01
CA ARG A 457 -14.11 5.41 -66.78
C ARG A 457 -13.73 5.81 -65.36
#